data_AF-A0A9X8DLX4-F1
#
_entry.id   AF-A0A9X8DLX4-F1
#
_cell.length_a   1.000
_cell.length_b   1.000
_cell.length_c   1.000
_cell.angle_alpha   90.00
_cell.angle_beta   90.00
_cell.angle_gamma   90.00
#
_symmetry.space_group_name_H-M   'P 1'
#
loop_
_entity.id
_entity.type
_entity.pdbx_description
1 polymer ?
#
loop_
_entity_poly.entity_id
_entity_poly.type
_entity_poly.pdbx_seq_one_letter_code
_entity_poly.pdbx_strand_id
1 'polypeptide(L)'
;MSRLTPICVKTLKSAMDKVTRNVEAKIAAELPDVFGLCIDGWTDGSKHFCTIFATYAVTNVRHTPLLAMSPLLKPDSMDADAHIAFIEETLGLCGIELANLAFVTGDNCSTNVSMAAKMGVPLVGCYSHNFNLAMKALLVL
;
A
#
# COMPACT_ATOMS: atom_id res chain seq x y z
N MET A 1 32.99 -0.76 -7.56
CA MET A 1 32.55 0.64 -7.66
C MET A 1 31.60 0.79 -8.85
N SER A 2 30.62 1.68 -8.75
CA SER A 2 29.66 1.97 -9.84
C SER A 2 30.37 2.44 -11.11
N ARG A 3 29.88 2.02 -12.29
CA ARG A 3 30.34 2.50 -13.62
C ARG A 3 29.60 3.74 -14.11
N LEU A 4 28.71 4.31 -13.29
CA LEU A 4 27.91 5.47 -13.64
C LEU A 4 28.71 6.76 -13.43
N THR A 5 28.54 7.73 -14.33
CA THR A 5 29.11 9.08 -14.16
C THR A 5 28.54 9.73 -12.90
N PRO A 6 29.38 10.39 -12.06
CA PRO A 6 28.89 11.08 -10.87
C PRO A 6 27.89 12.18 -11.23
N ILE A 7 26.81 12.27 -10.46
CA ILE A 7 25.80 13.33 -10.55
C ILE A 7 25.58 13.97 -9.18
N CYS A 8 25.08 15.20 -9.15
CA CYS A 8 24.75 15.86 -7.88
C CYS A 8 23.39 15.40 -7.33
N VAL A 9 23.17 15.63 -6.04
CA VAL A 9 21.93 15.26 -5.33
C VAL A 9 20.69 15.87 -6.00
N LYS A 10 20.78 17.12 -6.48
CA LYS A 10 19.67 17.80 -7.17
C LYS A 10 19.27 17.07 -8.45
N THR A 11 20.26 16.65 -9.25
CA THR A 11 20.01 15.89 -10.48
C THR A 11 19.44 14.51 -10.16
N LEU A 12 19.95 13.83 -9.14
CA LEU A 12 19.43 12.54 -8.71
C LEU A 12 17.94 12.65 -8.29
N LYS A 13 17.60 13.61 -7.42
CA LYS A 13 16.21 13.83 -6.99
C LYS A 13 15.28 14.12 -8.17
N SER A 14 15.68 15.02 -9.07
CA SER A 14 14.89 15.32 -10.27
C SER A 14 14.70 14.10 -11.18
N ALA A 15 15.71 13.23 -11.29
CA ALA A 15 15.57 11.98 -12.03
C ALA A 15 14.63 11.01 -11.34
N MET A 16 14.71 10.87 -10.01
CA MET A 16 13.79 10.04 -9.22
C MET A 16 12.35 10.51 -9.37
N ASP A 17 12.08 11.82 -9.27
CA ASP A 17 10.73 12.37 -9.45
C ASP A 17 10.15 12.06 -10.84
N LYS A 18 10.99 12.10 -11.88
CA LYS A 18 10.58 11.72 -13.25
C LYS A 18 10.28 10.23 -13.35
N VAL A 19 11.08 9.38 -12.70
CA VAL A 19 10.84 7.94 -12.65
C VAL A 19 9.53 7.65 -11.93
N THR A 20 9.27 8.28 -10.78
CA THR A 20 8.01 8.15 -10.04
C THR A 20 6.81 8.45 -10.93
N ARG A 21 6.79 9.60 -11.61
CA ARG A 21 5.70 9.97 -12.53
C ARG A 21 5.51 8.98 -13.68
N ASN A 22 6.60 8.46 -14.24
CA ASN A 22 6.53 7.46 -15.30
C ASN A 22 5.97 6.12 -14.78
N VAL A 23 6.30 5.75 -13.53
CA VAL A 23 5.79 4.55 -12.88
C VAL A 23 4.31 4.71 -12.52
N GLU A 24 3.90 5.86 -11.97
CA GLU A 24 2.49 6.20 -11.69
C GLU A 24 1.65 6.09 -12.98
N ALA A 25 2.09 6.75 -14.07
CA ALA A 25 1.40 6.69 -15.35
C ALA A 25 1.33 5.27 -15.93
N LYS A 26 2.40 4.47 -15.76
CA LYS A 26 2.42 3.07 -16.20
C LYS A 26 1.44 2.22 -15.39
N ILE A 27 1.44 2.35 -14.07
CA ILE A 27 0.52 1.62 -13.19
C ILE A 27 -0.92 1.99 -13.55
N ALA A 28 -1.22 3.28 -13.69
CA ALA A 28 -2.56 3.75 -14.07
C ALA A 28 -3.03 3.17 -15.41
N ALA A 29 -2.14 3.02 -16.39
CA ALA A 29 -2.47 2.45 -17.70
C ALA A 29 -2.65 0.92 -17.68
N GLU A 30 -2.02 0.21 -16.73
CA GLU A 30 -2.08 -1.25 -16.62
C GLU A 30 -3.15 -1.74 -15.63
N LEU A 31 -3.63 -0.86 -14.75
CA LEU A 31 -4.60 -1.22 -13.73
C LEU A 31 -5.97 -1.54 -14.35
N PRO A 32 -6.59 -2.67 -14.00
CA PRO A 32 -7.97 -2.95 -14.41
C PRO A 32 -8.97 -2.09 -13.64
N ASP A 33 -10.19 -1.98 -14.19
CA ASP A 33 -11.32 -1.29 -13.54
C ASP A 33 -11.65 -1.83 -12.14
N VAL A 34 -11.28 -3.08 -11.85
CA VAL A 34 -11.54 -3.73 -10.57
C VAL A 34 -10.26 -4.41 -10.08
N PHE A 35 -9.80 -4.02 -8.90
CA PHE A 35 -8.57 -4.55 -8.28
C PHE A 35 -8.70 -4.58 -6.75
N GLY A 36 -7.78 -5.27 -6.09
CA GLY A 36 -7.68 -5.25 -4.62
C GLY A 36 -6.50 -4.41 -4.14
N LEU A 37 -6.49 -4.06 -2.86
CA LEU A 37 -5.30 -3.50 -2.20
C LEU A 37 -4.68 -4.52 -1.26
N CYS A 38 -3.35 -4.59 -1.24
CA CYS A 38 -2.62 -5.15 -0.12
C CYS A 38 -2.04 -3.99 0.69
N ILE A 39 -2.41 -3.90 1.97
CA ILE A 39 -1.85 -2.92 2.89
C ILE A 39 -0.98 -3.62 3.93
N ASP A 40 0.10 -2.96 4.31
CA ASP A 40 0.95 -3.40 5.41
C ASP A 40 1.52 -2.19 6.16
N GLY A 41 1.85 -2.39 7.42
CA GLY A 41 2.34 -1.36 8.32
C GLY A 41 3.67 -1.76 8.95
N TRP A 42 4.61 -0.82 9.02
CA TRP A 42 5.85 -1.02 9.75
C TRP A 42 6.23 0.22 10.56
N THR A 43 6.83 -0.02 11.73
CA THR A 43 7.28 1.01 12.66
C THR A 43 8.80 1.01 12.74
N ASP A 44 9.41 2.16 12.47
CA ASP A 44 10.83 2.42 12.72
C ASP A 44 10.97 3.57 13.73
N GLY A 45 11.41 3.23 14.94
CA GLY A 45 11.45 4.17 16.07
C GLY A 45 10.06 4.71 16.40
N SER A 46 9.89 6.04 16.27
CA SER A 46 8.62 6.72 16.49
C SER A 46 7.81 6.95 15.20
N LYS A 47 8.28 6.47 14.04
CA LYS A 47 7.62 6.68 12.76
C LYS A 47 6.92 5.41 12.31
N HIS A 48 5.61 5.53 12.11
CA HIS A 48 4.78 4.51 11.50
C HIS A 48 4.67 4.77 10.00
N PHE A 49 4.96 3.76 9.20
CA PHE A 49 4.81 3.75 7.75
C PHE A 49 3.66 2.84 7.37
N CYS A 50 2.87 3.29 6.41
CA CYS A 50 1.86 2.48 5.74
C CYS A 50 2.31 2.25 4.30
N THR A 51 2.13 1.03 3.83
CA THR A 51 2.45 0.62 2.47
C THR A 51 1.18 0.18 1.77
N ILE A 52 0.97 0.64 0.55
CA ILE A 52 -0.19 0.30 -0.27
C ILE A 52 0.33 -0.33 -1.57
N PHE A 53 -0.10 -1.55 -1.84
CA PHE A 53 0.06 -2.19 -3.14
C PHE A 53 -1.30 -2.35 -3.78
N ALA A 54 -1.40 -2.16 -5.10
CA ALA A 54 -2.51 -2.74 -5.85
C ALA A 54 -2.25 -4.23 -6.03
N THR A 55 -3.30 -5.04 -6.13
CA THR A 55 -3.21 -6.46 -6.49
C THR A 55 -4.32 -6.83 -7.45
N TYR A 56 -3.94 -7.43 -8.57
CA TYR A 56 -4.87 -7.80 -9.65
C TYR A 56 -4.27 -8.93 -10.49
N ALA A 57 -5.06 -9.48 -11.40
CA ALA A 57 -4.61 -10.51 -12.33
C ALA A 57 -4.89 -10.11 -13.78
N VAL A 58 -3.89 -10.26 -14.64
CA VAL A 58 -4.01 -10.11 -16.10
C VAL A 58 -3.62 -11.45 -16.72
N THR A 59 -4.49 -12.04 -17.53
CA THR A 59 -4.21 -13.35 -18.18
C THR A 59 -3.76 -14.44 -17.20
N ASN A 60 -4.38 -14.51 -16.01
CA ASN A 60 -4.04 -15.41 -14.89
C ASN A 60 -2.67 -15.19 -14.23
N VAL A 61 -1.97 -14.10 -14.56
CA VAL A 61 -0.73 -13.69 -13.89
C VAL A 61 -1.07 -12.63 -12.85
N ARG A 62 -0.65 -12.86 -11.60
CA ARG A 62 -0.83 -11.88 -10.52
C ARG A 62 0.18 -10.75 -10.64
N HIS A 63 -0.31 -9.52 -10.57
CA HIS A 63 0.48 -8.30 -10.46
C HIS A 63 0.23 -7.66 -9.11
N THR A 64 1.29 -7.18 -8.45
CA THR A 64 1.19 -6.52 -7.14
C THR A 64 2.13 -5.30 -7.05
N PRO A 65 1.91 -4.25 -7.86
CA PRO A 65 2.77 -3.07 -7.85
C PRO A 65 2.59 -2.25 -6.58
N LEU A 66 3.70 -1.67 -6.10
CA LEU A 66 3.70 -0.69 -5.00
C LEU A 66 3.11 0.64 -5.49
N LEU A 67 2.12 1.17 -4.78
CA LEU A 67 1.54 2.49 -5.04
C LEU A 67 2.18 3.56 -4.15
N ALA A 68 2.27 3.28 -2.84
CA ALA A 68 2.87 4.20 -1.88
C ALA A 68 3.52 3.45 -0.71
N MET A 69 4.58 4.04 -0.18
CA MET A 69 5.21 3.66 1.08
C MET A 69 5.62 4.94 1.80
N SER A 70 4.85 5.35 2.80
CA SER A 70 5.02 6.64 3.47
C SER A 70 4.42 6.59 4.87
N PRO A 71 4.83 7.48 5.79
CA PRO A 71 4.00 7.82 6.92
C PRO A 71 2.62 8.30 6.47
N LEU A 72 1.63 8.13 7.34
CA LEU A 72 0.28 8.64 7.11
C LEU A 72 0.29 10.17 7.03
N LEU A 73 -0.72 10.73 6.35
CA LEU A 73 -0.84 12.18 6.12
C LEU A 73 -0.89 12.98 7.42
N LYS A 74 -1.48 12.39 8.46
CA LYS A 74 -1.50 12.93 9.81
C LYS A 74 -0.43 12.22 10.65
N PRO A 75 0.68 12.88 11.03
CA PRO A 75 1.88 12.24 11.58
C PRO A 75 1.71 11.39 12.85
N ASP A 76 0.60 11.55 13.56
CA ASP A 76 0.35 10.87 14.85
C ASP A 76 -0.98 10.09 14.88
N SER A 77 -1.73 10.07 13.77
CA SER A 77 -2.95 9.26 13.72
C SER A 77 -2.70 7.94 13.02
N MET A 78 -3.11 6.87 13.68
CA MET A 78 -3.18 5.52 13.13
C MET A 78 -4.63 5.00 13.13
N ASP A 79 -5.60 5.91 13.20
CA ASP A 79 -7.01 5.54 13.13
C ASP A 79 -7.42 5.16 11.70
N ALA A 80 -8.63 4.60 11.57
CA ALA A 80 -9.15 4.17 10.29
C ALA A 80 -9.32 5.33 9.29
N ASP A 81 -9.69 6.53 9.75
CA ASP A 81 -9.91 7.68 8.86
C ASP A 81 -8.59 8.19 8.27
N ALA A 82 -7.51 8.18 9.05
CA ALA A 82 -6.17 8.50 8.57
C ALA A 82 -5.68 7.51 7.51
N HIS A 83 -6.00 6.21 7.66
CA HIS A 83 -5.69 5.22 6.64
C HIS A 83 -6.50 5.43 5.36
N ILE A 84 -7.82 5.72 5.48
CA ILE A 84 -8.67 6.01 4.32
C ILE A 84 -8.15 7.22 3.56
N ALA A 85 -7.87 8.33 4.25
CA ALA A 85 -7.33 9.54 3.61
C ALA A 85 -6.00 9.28 2.90
N PHE A 86 -5.13 8.43 3.46
CA PHE A 86 -3.88 8.04 2.81
C PHE A 86 -4.11 7.17 1.57
N ILE A 87 -5.10 6.26 1.60
CA ILE A 87 -5.50 5.46 0.44
C ILE A 87 -6.08 6.36 -0.66
N GLU A 88 -6.98 7.28 -0.32
CA GLU A 88 -7.59 8.22 -1.27
C GLU A 88 -6.54 9.08 -1.96
N GLU A 89 -5.62 9.68 -1.20
CA GLU A 89 -4.51 10.47 -1.76
C GLU A 89 -3.65 9.62 -2.70
N THR A 90 -3.30 8.39 -2.28
CA THR A 90 -2.48 7.47 -3.07
C THR A 90 -3.15 7.08 -4.38
N LEU A 91 -4.44 6.75 -4.36
CA LEU A 91 -5.19 6.41 -5.57
C LEU A 91 -5.38 7.63 -6.47
N GLY A 92 -5.57 8.81 -5.89
CA GLY A 92 -5.69 10.09 -6.62
C GLY A 92 -4.45 10.41 -7.45
N LEU A 93 -3.23 10.07 -6.99
CA LEU A 93 -1.99 10.22 -7.76
C LEU A 93 -1.99 9.42 -9.07
N CYS A 94 -2.71 8.29 -9.09
CA CYS A 94 -2.84 7.43 -10.26
C CYS A 94 -4.15 7.67 -11.03
N GLY A 95 -4.99 8.63 -10.61
CA GLY A 95 -6.30 8.91 -11.22
C GLY A 95 -7.34 7.82 -11.00
N ILE A 96 -7.25 7.09 -9.88
CA ILE A 96 -8.12 5.95 -9.55
C ILE A 96 -9.09 6.35 -8.44
N GLU A 97 -10.32 5.85 -8.51
CA GLU A 97 -11.33 6.07 -7.48
C GLU A 97 -11.42 4.89 -6.51
N LEU A 98 -11.85 5.16 -5.28
CA LEU A 98 -12.14 4.12 -4.28
C LEU A 98 -13.19 3.11 -4.76
N ALA A 99 -14.11 3.53 -5.64
CA ALA A 99 -15.17 2.68 -6.18
C ALA A 99 -14.65 1.47 -6.99
N ASN A 100 -13.40 1.52 -7.46
CA ASN A 100 -12.76 0.45 -8.21
C ASN A 100 -12.20 -0.67 -7.31
N LEU A 101 -12.27 -0.52 -5.97
CA LEU A 101 -11.75 -1.49 -5.02
C LEU A 101 -12.70 -2.67 -4.79
N ALA A 102 -12.23 -3.87 -5.12
CA ALA A 102 -12.95 -5.12 -4.83
C ALA A 102 -12.77 -5.60 -3.39
N PHE A 103 -11.60 -5.37 -2.81
CA PHE A 103 -11.25 -5.78 -1.45
C PHE A 103 -9.98 -5.07 -0.98
N VAL A 104 -9.76 -5.12 0.33
CA VAL A 104 -8.46 -4.80 0.93
C VAL A 104 -7.96 -6.03 1.67
N THR A 105 -6.66 -6.31 1.65
CA THR A 105 -6.03 -7.35 2.45
C THR A 105 -4.94 -6.75 3.33
N GLY A 106 -4.89 -7.20 4.58
CA GLY A 106 -4.01 -6.66 5.62
C GLY A 106 -4.18 -7.47 6.91
N ASP A 107 -3.48 -7.10 7.98
CA ASP A 107 -3.74 -7.71 9.28
C ASP A 107 -5.17 -7.40 9.76
N ASN A 108 -5.79 -8.35 10.47
CA ASN A 108 -7.18 -8.22 10.95
C ASN A 108 -7.29 -7.34 12.20
N CYS A 109 -6.44 -6.33 12.33
CA CYS A 109 -6.49 -5.40 13.45
C CYS A 109 -7.78 -4.56 13.40
N SER A 110 -8.19 -4.03 14.55
CA SER A 110 -9.43 -3.23 14.67
C SER A 110 -9.44 -2.01 13.73
N THR A 111 -8.28 -1.41 13.50
CA THR A 111 -8.11 -0.30 12.56
C THR A 111 -8.45 -0.71 11.14
N ASN A 112 -7.89 -1.81 10.62
CA ASN A 112 -8.14 -2.27 9.26
C ASN A 112 -9.58 -2.76 9.08
N VAL A 113 -10.15 -3.41 10.10
CA VAL A 113 -11.56 -3.82 10.10
C VAL A 113 -12.47 -2.59 10.01
N SER A 114 -12.19 -1.55 10.81
CA SER A 114 -12.94 -0.29 10.80
C SER A 114 -12.78 0.46 9.48
N MET A 115 -11.56 0.52 8.94
CA MET A 115 -11.23 1.15 7.66
C MET A 115 -12.00 0.48 6.51
N ALA A 116 -11.92 -0.85 6.39
CA ALA A 116 -12.63 -1.61 5.36
C ALA A 116 -14.16 -1.44 5.46
N ALA A 117 -14.71 -1.47 6.68
CA ALA A 117 -16.13 -1.24 6.92
C ALA A 117 -16.58 0.17 6.50
N LYS A 118 -15.80 1.20 6.82
CA LYS A 118 -16.07 2.60 6.42
C LYS A 118 -15.99 2.81 4.91
N MET A 119 -15.05 2.14 4.25
CA MET A 119 -14.91 2.15 2.79
C MET A 119 -15.99 1.30 2.09
N GLY A 120 -16.73 0.46 2.82
CA GLY A 120 -17.72 -0.45 2.24
C GLY A 120 -17.09 -1.60 1.43
N VAL A 121 -15.82 -1.94 1.69
CA VAL A 121 -15.08 -2.98 0.96
C VAL A 121 -14.77 -4.17 1.87
N PRO A 122 -14.77 -5.41 1.36
CA PRO A 122 -14.36 -6.58 2.14
C PRO A 122 -12.90 -6.51 2.60
N LEU A 123 -12.64 -6.88 3.87
CA LEU A 123 -11.29 -7.15 4.38
C LEU A 123 -10.97 -8.65 4.26
N VAL A 124 -9.94 -8.98 3.50
CA VAL A 124 -9.38 -10.33 3.41
C VAL A 124 -8.19 -10.41 4.37
N GLY A 125 -8.34 -11.17 5.45
CA GLY A 125 -7.29 -11.25 6.47
C GLY A 125 -5.97 -11.83 5.97
N CYS A 126 -4.88 -11.24 6.43
CA CYS A 126 -3.53 -11.65 6.08
C CYS A 126 -3.24 -13.08 6.56
N TYR A 127 -2.97 -13.99 5.63
CA TYR A 127 -2.69 -15.40 5.93
C TYR A 127 -1.44 -15.60 6.77
N SER A 128 -0.38 -14.83 6.54
CA SER A 128 0.85 -14.93 7.35
C SER A 128 0.60 -14.47 8.78
N HIS A 129 -0.21 -13.42 8.97
CA HIS A 129 -0.63 -12.97 10.29
C HIS A 129 -1.48 -14.03 11.00
N ASN A 130 -2.47 -14.61 10.30
CA ASN A 130 -3.30 -15.70 10.84
C ASN A 130 -2.47 -16.92 11.24
N PHE A 131 -1.49 -17.30 10.42
CA PHE A 131 -0.56 -18.38 10.75
C PHE A 131 0.27 -18.04 12.00
N ASN A 132 0.80 -16.81 12.09
CA ASN A 132 1.55 -16.36 13.27
C ASN A 132 0.68 -16.33 14.54
N LEU A 133 -0.60 -15.96 14.43
CA LEU A 133 -1.55 -16.05 15.54
C LEU A 133 -1.76 -17.50 15.99
N ALA A 134 -1.91 -18.44 15.05
CA ALA A 134 -2.04 -19.86 15.37
C ALA A 134 -0.77 -20.40 16.06
N MET A 135 0.41 -20.03 15.57
CA MET A 135 1.70 -20.38 16.20
C MET A 135 1.77 -19.88 17.64
N LYS A 136 1.38 -18.62 17.89
CA LYS A 136 1.34 -18.04 19.23
C LYS A 136 0.32 -18.71 20.14
N ALA A 137 -0.84 -19.07 19.61
CA ALA A 137 -1.91 -19.68 20.39
C ALA A 137 -1.64 -21.16 20.75
N LEU A 138 -0.89 -21.88 19.92
CA LEU A 138 -0.72 -23.33 20.05
C LEU A 138 0.67 -23.77 20.49
N LEU A 139 1.73 -22.99 20.19
CA LEU A 139 3.12 -23.43 20.33
C LEU A 139 4.00 -22.49 21.16
N VAL A 140 3.54 -21.29 21.51
CA VAL A 140 4.26 -20.40 22.42
C VAL A 140 3.69 -20.59 23.82
N LEU A 141 4.49 -21.15 24.74
CA LEU A 141 4.20 -21.26 26.18
C LEU A 141 4.23 -19.88 26.86
#